data_AF-A0A358SLE5-F1
#
_entry.id   AF-A0A358SLE5-F1
#
_cell.length_a   1.000
_cell.length_b   1.000
_cell.length_c   1.000
_cell.angle_alpha   90.00
_cell.angle_beta   90.00
_cell.angle_gamma   90.00
#
_symmetry.space_group_name_H-M   'P 1'
#
loop_
_entity.id
_entity.type
_entity.pdbx_description
1 polymer ?
#
loop_
_entity_poly.entity_id
_entity_poly.type
_entity_poly.pdbx_seq_one_letter_code
_entity_poly.pdbx_strand_id
1 'polypeptide(L)'
;MFVDDDVLCELFERLGQAVDPAKVNFRFVLGLILMRKRRIVYESTRHEAEKEIWSVRFKGREELLDLLNPRLNEQQVGEVSLQLGEILNGDL
;
A
#
# COMPACT_ATOMS: atom_id res chain seq x y z
N MET A 1 11.63 17.56 4.58
CA MET A 1 12.29 16.58 3.70
C MET A 1 11.18 15.84 2.94
N PHE A 2 11.20 15.72 1.60
CA PHE A 2 10.17 14.94 0.88
C PHE A 2 10.65 13.49 0.79
N VAL A 3 9.84 12.53 1.23
CA VAL A 3 10.17 11.11 0.99
C VAL A 3 10.01 10.80 -0.49
N ASP A 4 11.07 10.25 -1.07
CA ASP A 4 11.14 9.85 -2.47
C ASP A 4 10.11 8.75 -2.78
N ASP A 5 9.50 8.84 -3.97
CA ASP A 5 8.62 7.80 -4.48
C ASP A 5 9.33 6.44 -4.56
N ASP A 6 10.63 6.43 -4.84
CA ASP A 6 11.40 5.20 -4.94
C ASP A 6 11.55 4.51 -3.56
N VAL A 7 11.71 5.28 -2.48
CA VAL A 7 11.71 4.77 -1.10
C VAL A 7 10.34 4.18 -0.74
N LEU A 8 9.26 4.84 -1.15
CA LEU A 8 7.89 4.33 -0.97
C LEU A 8 7.68 3.00 -1.70
N CYS A 9 8.20 2.87 -2.92
CA CYS A 9 8.11 1.63 -3.70
C CYS A 9 8.88 0.50 -3.02
N GLU A 10 10.11 0.75 -2.56
CA GLU A 10 10.90 -0.25 -1.85
C GLU A 10 10.21 -0.68 -0.54
N LEU A 11 9.66 0.27 0.22
CA LEU A 11 8.92 -0.04 1.46
C LEU A 11 7.68 -0.89 1.18
N PHE A 12 6.94 -0.59 0.11
CA PHE A 12 5.78 -1.37 -0.31
C PHE A 12 6.16 -2.82 -0.65
N GLU A 13 7.27 -3.03 -1.36
CA GLU A 13 7.79 -4.36 -1.69
C GLU A 13 8.25 -5.11 -0.44
N ARG A 14 8.97 -4.44 0.48
CA ARG A 14 9.42 -5.04 1.75
C ARG A 14 8.26 -5.49 2.64
N LEU A 15 7.15 -4.75 2.64
CA LEU A 15 5.92 -5.13 3.35
C LEU A 15 5.14 -6.26 2.64
N GLY A 16 5.62 -6.69 1.46
CA GLY A 16 5.27 -7.90 0.72
C GLY A 16 4.80 -9.09 1.54
N GLN A 17 5.61 -9.41 2.55
CA GLN A 17 5.52 -10.65 3.33
C GLN A 17 5.01 -10.41 4.76
N ALA A 18 4.58 -9.18 5.08
CA ALA A 18 4.13 -8.85 6.41
C ALA A 18 2.75 -9.47 6.69
N VAL A 19 2.66 -10.21 7.80
CA VAL A 19 1.40 -10.81 8.31
C VAL A 19 0.79 -10.02 9.46
N ASP A 20 1.54 -9.09 10.03
CA ASP A 20 1.08 -8.23 11.11
C ASP A 20 -0.04 -7.28 10.60
N PRO A 21 -1.20 -7.20 11.28
CA PRO A 21 -2.32 -6.38 10.82
C PRO A 21 -1.98 -4.90 10.59
N ALA A 22 -1.14 -4.30 11.44
CA ALA A 22 -0.75 -2.90 11.27
C ALA A 22 0.09 -2.73 9.99
N LYS A 23 1.02 -3.66 9.73
CA LYS A 23 1.81 -3.67 8.50
C LYS A 23 0.98 -3.93 7.24
N VAL A 24 -0.01 -4.81 7.32
CA VAL A 24 -0.96 -5.06 6.22
C VAL A 24 -1.76 -3.81 5.91
N ASN A 25 -2.34 -3.16 6.93
CA ASN A 25 -3.10 -1.92 6.77
C ASN A 25 -2.23 -0.81 6.18
N PHE A 26 -1.01 -0.67 6.69
CA PHE A 26 -0.04 0.29 6.21
C PHE A 26 0.30 0.05 4.73
N ARG A 27 0.59 -1.20 4.35
CA ARG A 27 0.88 -1.55 2.96
C ARG A 27 -0.30 -1.26 2.04
N PHE A 28 -1.53 -1.53 2.49
CA PHE A 28 -2.74 -1.22 1.73
C PHE A 28 -2.84 0.27 1.43
N VAL A 29 -2.74 1.12 2.46
CA VAL A 29 -2.82 2.59 2.28
C VAL A 29 -1.64 3.11 1.46
N LEU A 30 -0.43 2.58 1.67
CA LEU A 30 0.73 2.90 0.83
C LEU A 30 0.49 2.53 -0.65
N GLY A 31 -0.14 1.38 -0.91
CA GLY A 31 -0.58 0.97 -2.23
C GLY A 31 -1.54 1.98 -2.86
N LEU A 32 -2.54 2.46 -2.10
CA LEU A 32 -3.48 3.50 -2.56
C LEU A 32 -2.76 4.81 -2.92
N ILE A 33 -1.79 5.23 -2.10
CA ILE A 33 -0.99 6.43 -2.36
C ILE A 33 -0.17 6.26 -3.65
N LEU A 34 0.51 5.12 -3.82
CA LEU A 34 1.31 4.82 -5.01
C LEU A 34 0.47 4.69 -6.28
N MET A 35 -0.77 4.18 -6.17
CA MET A 35 -1.75 4.19 -7.27
C MET A 35 -2.14 5.61 -7.65
N ARG A 36 -2.45 6.47 -6.67
CA ARG A 36 -2.76 7.90 -6.91
C ARG A 36 -1.58 8.62 -7.58
N LYS A 37 -0.35 8.27 -7.21
CA LYS A 37 0.90 8.77 -7.83
C LYS A 37 1.20 8.12 -9.21
N ARG A 38 0.36 7.20 -9.70
CA ARG A 38 0.53 6.44 -10.95
C ARG A 38 1.80 5.58 -11.02
N ARG A 39 2.34 5.19 -9.86
CA ARG A 39 3.49 4.27 -9.72
C ARG A 39 3.03 2.80 -9.74
N ILE A 40 1.87 2.53 -9.15
CA ILE A 40 1.22 1.22 -9.17
C ILE A 40 -0.02 1.28 -10.08
N VAL A 41 -0.24 0.21 -10.84
CA VAL A 41 -1.41 -0.01 -11.67
C VAL A 41 -2.22 -1.15 -11.05
N TYR A 42 -3.51 -0.93 -10.89
CA TYR A 42 -4.47 -1.97 -10.52
C TYR A 42 -4.79 -2.82 -11.76
N GLU A 43 -4.75 -4.14 -11.60
CA GLU A 43 -5.00 -5.09 -12.70
C GLU A 43 -6.30 -5.85 -12.51
N SER A 44 -6.52 -6.45 -11.33
CA SER A 44 -7.74 -7.20 -11.03
C SER A 44 -7.97 -7.35 -9.54
N THR A 45 -9.19 -7.74 -9.17
CA THR A 45 -9.55 -8.13 -7.81
C THR A 45 -9.98 -9.58 -7.83
N ARG A 46 -9.50 -10.33 -6.84
CA ARG A 46 -9.98 -11.67 -6.53
C ARG A 46 -10.51 -11.72 -5.11
N HIS A 47 -11.52 -12.55 -4.93
CA HIS A 47 -12.12 -12.78 -3.63
C HIS A 47 -11.73 -14.20 -3.20
N GLU A 48 -10.97 -14.30 -2.13
CA GLU A 48 -10.58 -15.57 -1.52
C GLU A 48 -11.23 -15.68 -0.15
N ALA A 49 -12.20 -16.59 -0.02
CA ALA A 49 -13.07 -16.71 1.14
C ALA A 49 -13.75 -15.37 1.48
N GLU A 50 -13.36 -14.73 2.58
CA GLU A 50 -13.88 -13.42 3.01
C GLU A 50 -12.89 -12.27 2.78
N LYS A 51 -11.75 -12.55 2.14
CA LYS A 51 -10.69 -11.58 1.88
C LYS A 51 -10.77 -11.10 0.44
N GLU A 52 -10.76 -9.79 0.28
CA GLU A 52 -10.62 -9.17 -1.03
C GLU A 52 -9.13 -8.88 -1.27
N ILE A 53 -8.59 -9.41 -2.36
CA ILE A 53 -7.18 -9.27 -2.71
C ILE A 53 -7.08 -8.60 -4.07
N TRP A 54 -6.38 -7.49 -4.13
CA TRP A 54 -6.11 -6.76 -5.36
C TRP A 54 -4.79 -7.22 -5.94
N SER A 55 -4.82 -7.63 -7.21
CA SER A 55 -3.63 -7.84 -8.02
C SER A 55 -3.21 -6.50 -8.61
N VAL A 56 -2.00 -6.08 -8.28
CA VAL A 56 -1.45 -4.78 -8.69
C VAL A 56 -0.06 -4.98 -9.27
N ARG A 57 0.45 -4.05 -10.06
CA ARG A 57 1.85 -4.08 -10.51
C ARG A 57 2.48 -2.71 -10.50
N PHE A 58 3.80 -2.67 -10.44
CA PHE A 58 4.51 -1.43 -10.71
C PHE A 58 4.45 -1.08 -12.19
N LYS A 59 4.31 0.22 -12.48
CA LYS A 59 4.33 0.72 -13.85
C LYS A 59 5.69 0.40 -14.49
N GLY A 60 5.66 -0.26 -15.63
CA GLY A 60 6.87 -0.70 -16.34
C GLY A 60 7.44 -2.04 -15.89
N ARG A 61 6.80 -2.71 -14.92
CA ARG A 61 7.07 -4.11 -14.58
C ARG A 61 5.86 -4.98 -14.96
N GLU A 62 6.12 -6.25 -15.27
CA GLU A 62 5.10 -7.27 -15.56
C GLU A 62 4.70 -8.07 -14.31
N GLU A 63 5.53 -8.02 -13.26
CA GLU A 63 5.29 -8.74 -12.02
C GLU A 63 4.05 -8.21 -11.29
N LEU A 64 3.12 -9.13 -11.01
CA LEU A 64 1.94 -8.87 -10.20
C LEU A 64 2.24 -9.11 -8.72
N LEU A 65 1.77 -8.18 -7.91
CA LEU A 65 1.86 -8.18 -6.46
C LEU A 65 0.46 -8.23 -5.87
N ASP A 66 0.33 -9.00 -4.80
CA ASP A 66 -0.90 -9.10 -4.05
C ASP A 66 -0.99 -8.01 -2.99
N LEU A 67 -2.14 -7.34 -2.98
CA LEU A 67 -2.50 -6.32 -2.01
C LEU A 67 -3.81 -6.71 -1.33
N LEU A 68 -3.71 -7.18 -0.09
CA LEU A 68 -4.88 -7.53 0.72
C LEU A 68 -5.64 -6.26 1.14
N ASN A 69 -6.95 -6.21 0.84
CA ASN A 69 -7.84 -5.17 1.34
C ASN A 69 -8.29 -5.51 2.78
N PRO A 70 -7.90 -4.74 3.80
CA PRO A 70 -8.32 -4.97 5.19
C PRO A 70 -9.75 -4.51 5.48
N ARG A 71 -10.48 -4.03 4.47
CA ARG A 71 -11.82 -3.40 4.60
C ARG A 71 -11.81 -2.22 5.57
N LEU A 72 -10.81 -1.35 5.42
CA LEU A 72 -10.73 -0.11 6.20
C LEU A 72 -11.89 0.81 5.83
N ASN A 73 -12.55 1.38 6.83
CA ASN A 73 -13.49 2.47 6.60
C ASN A 73 -12.74 3.80 6.36
N GLU A 74 -13.46 4.84 5.91
CA GLU A 74 -12.86 6.14 5.59
C GLU A 74 -12.10 6.76 6.78
N GLN A 75 -12.60 6.58 8.01
CA GLN A 75 -11.95 7.06 9.21
C GLN A 75 -10.59 6.37 9.44
N GLN A 76 -10.56 5.04 9.37
CA GLN A 76 -9.35 4.24 9.53
C GLN A 76 -8.33 4.53 8.43
N VAL A 77 -8.78 4.74 7.19
CA VAL A 77 -7.90 5.18 6.10
C VAL A 77 -7.28 6.54 6.43
N GLY A 78 -8.06 7.48 6.99
CA GLY A 78 -7.57 8.79 7.43
C GLY A 78 -6.51 8.68 8.54
N GLU A 79 -6.77 7.89 9.58
CA GLU A 79 -5.84 7.68 10.70
C GLU A 79 -4.51 7.05 10.23
N VAL A 80 -4.56 6.01 9.39
CA VAL A 80 -3.34 5.39 8.83
C VAL A 80 -2.63 6.34 7.88
N SER A 81 -3.37 7.16 7.12
CA SER A 81 -2.78 8.17 6.23
C SER A 81 -2.08 9.29 7.00
N LEU A 82 -2.62 9.69 8.16
CA LEU A 82 -1.97 10.65 9.07
C LEU A 82 -0.68 10.08 9.65
N GLN A 83 -0.72 8.84 10.17
CA GLN A 83 0.47 8.14 10.65
C GLN A 83 1.53 7.99 9.57
N LEU A 84 1.12 7.68 8.34
CA LEU A 84 1.99 7.69 7.16
C LEU A 84 2.56 9.08 6.92
N GLY A 85 1.74 10.12 6.96
CA GLY A 85 2.18 11.50 6.84
C GLY A 85 3.24 11.88 7.88
N GLU A 86 3.10 11.44 9.13
CA GLU A 86 4.09 11.66 10.18
C GLU A 86 5.39 10.87 9.93
N ILE A 87 5.30 9.60 9.55
CA ILE A 87 6.47 8.77 9.21
C ILE A 87 7.21 9.33 7.98
N LEU A 88 6.48 9.92 7.03
CA LEU A 88 7.03 10.44 5.79
C LEU A 88 7.50 11.90 5.89
N ASN A 89 6.99 12.68 6.83
CA ASN A 89 7.45 14.06 7.08
C ASN A 89 8.46 14.13 8.23
N GLY A 90 8.54 13.09 9.06
CA GLY A 90 9.43 12.99 10.20
C GLY A 90 10.85 12.66 9.77
N ASP A 91 11.66 13.70 9.62
CA ASP A 91 13.05 13.67 10.09
C ASP A 91 13.10 12.98 11.47
N LEU A 92 13.96 11.98 11.59
CA LEU A 92 14.34 11.38 12.88
C LEU A 92 15.28 12.34 13.63
#